data_AF-A0A6B3FEZ6-F1
#
_entry.id   AF-A0A6B3FEZ6-F1
#
_cell.length_a   1.000
_cell.length_b   1.000
_cell.length_c   1.000
_cell.angle_alpha   90.00
_cell.angle_beta   90.00
_cell.angle_gamma   90.00
#
_symmetry.space_group_name_H-M   'P 1'
#
loop_
_entity.id
_entity.type
_entity.pdbx_description
1 polymer ?
#
loop_
_entity_poly.entity_id
_entity_poly.type
_entity_poly.pdbx_seq_one_letter_code
_entity_poly.pdbx_strand_id
1 'polypeptide(L)'
;MSDSGTTADDDPPLQTAVWRLRSRACWTDAAALLEHDAATDPAAALQRTALLTERCLYAGQGWTEAEDALRTAEALAHNDAERGAAACERGHLAYASTLLGVR
;
A
#
# COMPACT_ATOMS: atom_id res chain seq x y z
N MET A 1 -22.93 4.27 24.60
CA MET A 1 -22.31 2.96 24.36
C MET A 1 -22.11 2.84 22.86
N SER A 2 -20.89 3.08 22.39
CA SER A 2 -20.56 3.02 20.97
C SER A 2 -20.09 1.60 20.66
N ASP A 3 -20.95 0.84 20.01
CA ASP A 3 -20.62 -0.46 19.46
C ASP A 3 -20.30 -0.25 17.98
N SER A 4 -19.03 -0.06 17.68
CA SER A 4 -18.51 -0.10 16.31
C SER A 4 -17.32 -1.05 16.29
N GLY A 5 -17.54 -2.27 16.76
CA GLY A 5 -16.67 -3.38 16.42
C GLY A 5 -16.94 -3.74 14.97
N THR A 6 -16.16 -3.21 14.02
CA THR A 6 -16.13 -3.75 12.66
C THR A 6 -15.67 -5.20 12.76
N THR A 7 -16.58 -6.14 12.56
CA THR A 7 -16.20 -7.55 12.47
C THR A 7 -15.60 -7.80 11.09
N ALA A 8 -14.72 -8.78 10.96
CA ALA A 8 -14.11 -9.12 9.67
C ALA A 8 -15.12 -9.53 8.58
N ASP A 9 -16.39 -9.73 8.94
CA ASP A 9 -17.52 -10.02 8.05
C ASP A 9 -18.10 -8.78 7.34
N ASP A 10 -17.82 -7.57 7.85
CA ASP A 10 -18.33 -6.31 7.27
C ASP A 10 -17.40 -5.71 6.20
N ASP A 11 -16.15 -6.20 6.11
CA ASP A 11 -15.19 -5.74 5.11
C ASP A 11 -15.54 -6.30 3.72
N PRO A 12 -15.43 -5.50 2.63
CA PRO A 12 -15.59 -6.01 1.28
C PRO A 12 -14.67 -7.23 1.03
N PRO A 13 -15.11 -8.25 0.27
CA PRO A 13 -14.33 -9.47 0.06
C PRO A 13 -12.89 -9.25 -0.42
N LEU A 14 -12.67 -8.21 -1.22
CA LEU A 14 -11.34 -7.78 -1.66
C LEU A 14 -10.45 -7.36 -0.48
N GLN A 15 -10.96 -6.53 0.44
CA GLN A 15 -10.21 -6.06 1.59
C GLN A 15 -9.88 -7.19 2.56
N THR A 16 -10.81 -8.13 2.78
CA THR A 16 -10.55 -9.34 3.56
C THR A 16 -9.45 -10.19 2.92
N ALA A 17 -9.45 -10.35 1.60
CA ALA A 17 -8.42 -11.11 0.88
C ALA A 17 -7.04 -10.43 0.97
N VAL A 18 -6.98 -9.11 0.75
CA VAL A 18 -5.75 -8.31 0.88
C VAL A 18 -5.20 -8.42 2.30
N TRP A 19 -6.05 -8.29 3.33
CA TRP A 19 -5.64 -8.44 4.72
C TRP A 19 -5.06 -9.84 5.00
N ARG A 20 -5.76 -10.91 4.59
CA ARG A 20 -5.29 -12.30 4.79
C ARG A 20 -3.93 -12.56 4.13
N LEU A 21 -3.72 -12.04 2.92
CA LEU A 21 -2.45 -12.20 2.19
C LEU A 21 -1.33 -11.39 2.85
N ARG A 22 -1.58 -10.12 3.21
CA ARG A 22 -0.62 -9.27 3.92
C ARG A 22 -0.18 -9.90 5.24
N SER A 23 -1.12 -10.42 6.05
CA SER A 23 -0.82 -11.08 7.32
C SER A 23 0.07 -12.32 7.19
N ARG A 24 0.19 -12.89 5.99
CA ARG A 24 1.05 -14.05 5.70
C ARG A 24 2.31 -13.68 4.93
N ALA A 25 2.64 -12.38 4.83
CA ALA A 25 3.73 -11.85 4.01
C ALA A 25 3.61 -12.18 2.50
N CYS A 26 2.41 -12.48 2.01
CA CYS A 26 2.13 -12.64 0.58
C CYS A 26 1.89 -11.27 -0.08
N TRP A 27 2.83 -10.33 0.08
CA TRP A 27 2.64 -8.94 -0.35
C TRP A 27 2.46 -8.78 -1.85
N THR A 28 3.19 -9.55 -2.67
CA THR A 28 3.06 -9.49 -4.14
C THR A 28 1.67 -9.89 -4.57
N ASP A 29 1.11 -10.97 -4.02
CA ASP A 29 -0.24 -11.42 -4.34
C ASP A 29 -1.29 -10.41 -3.86
N ALA A 30 -1.11 -9.86 -2.65
CA ALA A 30 -1.98 -8.81 -2.12
C ALA A 30 -1.98 -7.55 -3.00
N ALA A 31 -0.81 -7.12 -3.47
CA ALA A 31 -0.64 -5.97 -4.35
C ALA A 31 -1.20 -6.22 -5.77
N ALA A 32 -1.16 -7.47 -6.24
CA ALA A 32 -1.75 -7.87 -7.53
C ALA A 32 -3.28 -7.81 -7.52
N LEU A 33 -3.92 -8.13 -6.38
CA LEU A 33 -5.38 -7.98 -6.25
C LEU A 33 -5.86 -6.54 -6.40
N LEU A 34 -5.00 -5.56 -6.11
CA LEU A 34 -5.30 -4.13 -6.20
C LEU A 34 -4.88 -3.51 -7.54
N GLU A 35 -4.22 -4.25 -8.44
CA GLU A 35 -3.58 -3.69 -9.64
C GLU A 35 -4.58 -2.98 -10.56
N HIS A 36 -5.77 -3.56 -10.75
CA HIS A 36 -6.80 -2.97 -11.59
C HIS A 36 -7.33 -1.65 -11.01
N ASP A 37 -7.74 -1.67 -9.74
CA ASP A 37 -8.34 -0.51 -9.09
C ASP A 37 -7.29 0.60 -8.87
N ALA A 38 -6.05 0.24 -8.58
CA ALA A 38 -4.93 1.16 -8.42
C ALA A 38 -4.61 1.97 -9.69
N ALA A 39 -5.12 1.59 -10.86
CA ALA A 39 -4.96 2.37 -12.08
C ALA A 39 -5.81 3.65 -12.08
N THR A 40 -6.89 3.69 -11.30
CA THR A 40 -7.88 4.78 -11.35
C THR A 40 -8.34 5.29 -9.99
N ASP A 41 -8.17 4.52 -8.91
CA ASP A 41 -8.56 4.90 -7.56
C ASP A 41 -7.31 5.26 -6.71
N PRO A 42 -7.18 6.52 -6.23
CA PRO A 42 -6.06 6.92 -5.39
C PRO A 42 -5.95 6.12 -4.09
N ALA A 43 -7.07 5.66 -3.51
CA ALA A 43 -7.04 4.87 -2.28
C ALA A 43 -6.46 3.46 -2.53
N ALA A 44 -6.91 2.78 -3.58
CA ALA A 44 -6.36 1.49 -4.00
C ALA A 44 -4.87 1.61 -4.39
N ALA A 45 -4.48 2.67 -5.09
CA ALA A 45 -3.09 2.92 -5.47
C ALA A 45 -2.17 3.12 -4.25
N LEU A 46 -2.65 3.86 -3.25
CA LEU A 46 -1.94 4.05 -1.99
C LEU A 46 -1.82 2.76 -1.20
N GLN A 47 -2.91 1.98 -1.09
CA GLN A 47 -2.90 0.68 -0.39
C GLN A 47 -1.93 -0.30 -1.08
N ARG A 48 -1.90 -0.34 -2.41
CA ARG A 48 -0.95 -1.13 -3.19
C ARG A 48 0.50 -0.70 -2.91
N THR A 49 0.75 0.60 -2.84
CA THR A 49 2.06 1.15 -2.51
C THR A 49 2.51 0.72 -1.11
N ALA A 50 1.64 0.83 -0.11
CA ALA A 50 1.96 0.45 1.27
C ALA A 50 2.35 -1.04 1.39
N LEU A 51 1.66 -1.95 0.66
CA LEU A 51 2.02 -3.37 0.62
C LEU A 51 3.41 -3.62 0.01
N LEU A 52 3.76 -2.89 -1.04
CA LEU A 52 5.05 -3.02 -1.71
C LEU A 52 6.19 -2.39 -0.90
N THR A 53 5.95 -1.24 -0.25
CA THR A 53 6.88 -0.63 0.71
C THR A 53 7.14 -1.56 1.89
N GLU A 54 6.10 -2.22 2.41
CA GLU A 54 6.22 -3.21 3.49
C GLU A 54 7.07 -4.41 3.04
N ARG A 55 6.86 -4.92 1.82
CA ARG A 55 7.73 -5.95 1.21
C ARG A 55 9.18 -5.49 1.14
N CYS A 56 9.45 -4.24 0.73
CA CYS A 56 10.81 -3.69 0.71
C CYS A 56 11.43 -3.71 2.10
N LEU A 57 10.69 -3.27 3.12
CA LEU A 57 11.18 -3.21 4.50
C LEU A 57 11.52 -4.59 5.07
N TYR A 58 10.66 -5.60 4.84
CA TYR A 58 10.84 -6.92 5.45
C TYR A 58 11.67 -7.89 4.62
N ALA A 59 11.71 -7.73 3.29
CA ALA A 59 12.43 -8.64 2.40
C ALA A 59 13.65 -8.01 1.70
N GLY A 60 13.85 -6.69 1.82
CA GLY A 60 15.00 -5.98 1.23
C GLY A 60 14.99 -5.91 -0.31
N GLN A 61 13.86 -6.22 -0.95
CA GLN A 61 13.72 -6.32 -2.41
C GLN A 61 12.42 -5.69 -2.91
N GLY A 62 12.29 -5.53 -4.24
CA GLY A 62 11.06 -5.01 -4.87
C GLY A 62 10.95 -3.49 -4.90
N TRP A 63 12.08 -2.79 -4.78
CA TRP A 63 12.16 -1.33 -4.68
C TRP A 63 11.59 -0.62 -5.91
N THR A 64 11.93 -1.09 -7.11
CA THR A 64 11.42 -0.51 -8.35
C THR A 64 9.90 -0.60 -8.43
N GLU A 65 9.32 -1.76 -8.10
CA GLU A 65 7.87 -1.91 -8.13
C GLU A 65 7.16 -1.04 -7.08
N ALA A 66 7.76 -0.85 -5.90
CA ALA A 66 7.25 0.06 -4.89
C ALA A 66 7.31 1.53 -5.35
N GLU A 67 8.43 1.96 -5.95
CA GLU A 67 8.57 3.30 -6.52
C GLU A 67 7.60 3.55 -7.68
N ASP A 68 7.41 2.57 -8.56
CA ASP A 68 6.46 2.66 -9.68
C ASP A 68 5.02 2.81 -9.16
N ALA A 69 4.63 1.99 -8.17
CA ALA A 69 3.32 2.08 -7.53
C ALA A 69 3.11 3.44 -6.85
N LEU A 70 4.13 3.94 -6.14
CA LEU A 70 4.08 5.24 -5.48
C LEU A 70 3.91 6.38 -6.50
N ARG A 71 4.61 6.34 -7.63
CA ARG A 71 4.42 7.34 -8.71
C ARG A 71 3.00 7.32 -9.27
N THR A 72 2.37 6.15 -9.37
CA THR A 72 0.95 6.05 -9.74
C THR A 72 0.05 6.68 -8.68
N ALA A 73 0.25 6.37 -7.39
CA ALA A 73 -0.55 6.95 -6.30
C ALA A 73 -0.45 8.48 -6.26
N GLU A 74 0.74 9.02 -6.50
CA GLU A 74 0.98 10.46 -6.54
C GLU A 74 0.34 11.14 -7.75
N ALA A 75 0.30 10.47 -8.91
CA ALA A 75 -0.35 10.97 -10.10
C ALA A 75 -1.88 11.04 -9.95
N LEU A 76 -2.47 10.11 -9.20
CA LEU A 76 -3.91 10.05 -8.92
C LEU A 76 -4.36 10.96 -7.78
N ALA A 77 -3.45 11.46 -6.95
CA ALA A 77 -3.79 12.32 -5.81
C ALA A 77 -4.24 13.72 -6.25
N HIS A 78 -5.53 14.04 -6.07
CA HIS A 78 -6.13 15.28 -6.54
C HIS A 78 -6.51 16.24 -5.41
N ASN A 79 -6.75 15.75 -4.20
CA ASN A 79 -6.99 16.58 -3.02
C ASN A 79 -5.81 16.58 -2.02
N ASP A 80 -5.86 17.49 -1.04
CA ASP A 80 -4.77 17.65 -0.06
C ASP A 80 -4.57 16.42 0.82
N ALA A 81 -5.65 15.69 1.15
CA ALA A 81 -5.56 14.50 1.97
C ALA A 81 -4.84 13.36 1.23
N GLU A 82 -5.20 13.12 -0.03
CA GLU A 82 -4.54 12.15 -0.90
C GLU A 82 -3.07 12.50 -1.14
N ARG A 83 -2.78 13.78 -1.41
CA ARG A 83 -1.39 14.25 -1.58
C ARG A 83 -0.58 14.07 -0.30
N GLY A 84 -1.18 14.36 0.86
CA GLY A 84 -0.55 14.16 2.16
C GLY A 84 -0.23 12.68 2.40
N ALA A 85 -1.18 11.80 2.11
CA ALA A 85 -1.01 10.37 2.28
C ALA A 85 0.08 9.79 1.36
N ALA A 86 0.09 10.18 0.08
CA ALA A 86 1.14 9.80 -0.87
C ALA A 86 2.52 10.34 -0.45
N ALA A 87 2.59 11.58 0.06
CA ALA A 87 3.84 12.15 0.58
C ALA A 87 4.35 11.40 1.83
N CYS A 88 3.46 10.94 2.71
CA CYS A 88 3.82 10.09 3.83
C CYS A 88 4.42 8.75 3.37
N GLU A 89 3.81 8.08 2.39
CA GLU A 89 4.35 6.84 1.82
C GLU A 89 5.70 7.04 1.14
N ARG A 90 5.90 8.16 0.41
CA ARG A 90 7.22 8.54 -0.13
C ARG A 90 8.27 8.67 0.97
N GLY A 91 7.93 9.33 2.06
CA GLY A 91 8.79 9.45 3.24
C GLY A 91 9.13 8.08 3.85
N HIS A 92 8.15 7.18 3.93
CA HIS A 92 8.35 5.83 4.45
C HIS A 92 9.28 5.00 3.53
N LEU A 93 9.09 5.03 2.21
CA LEU A 93 9.95 4.31 1.28
C LEU A 93 11.39 4.82 1.33
N ALA A 94 11.59 6.14 1.41
CA ALA A 94 12.91 6.75 1.58
C ALA A 94 13.56 6.42 2.94
N TYR A 95 12.77 6.35 4.00
CA TYR A 95 13.23 5.88 5.30
C TYR A 95 13.68 4.41 5.22
N ALA A 96 12.88 3.54 4.61
CA ALA A 96 13.18 2.12 4.47
C ALA A 96 14.47 1.88 3.66
N SER A 97 14.65 2.60 2.53
CA SER A 97 15.86 2.48 1.71
C SER A 97 17.10 2.95 2.48
N THR A 98 16.99 4.04 3.24
CA THR A 98 18.06 4.53 4.10
C THR A 98 18.41 3.54 5.21
N LEU A 99 17.40 3.00 5.89
CA LEU A 99 17.56 2.02 6.97
C LEU A 99 18.28 0.76 6.49
N LEU A 100 17.96 0.30 5.28
CA LEU A 100 18.51 -0.92 4.68
C LEU A 100 19.77 -0.67 3.83
N GLY A 101 20.21 0.58 3.67
CA GLY A 101 21.39 0.94 2.89
C GLY A 101 21.24 0.73 1.38
N VAL A 102 20.01 0.76 0.86
CA VAL A 102 19.68 0.62 -0.57
C VAL A 102 19.72 2.01 -1.22
N ARG A 103 20.30 2.11 -2.42
CA ARG A 103 20.43 3.35 -3.21
C ARG A 103 20.03 3.11 -4.65
#